data_AF-A0A2X2MCY4-F1
#
_entry.id   AF-A0A2X2MCY4-F1
#
_cell.length_a   1.000
_cell.length_b   1.000
_cell.length_c   1.000
_cell.angle_alpha   90.00
_cell.angle_beta   90.00
_cell.angle_gamma   90.00
#
_symmetry.space_group_name_H-M   'P 1'
#
loop_
_entity.id
_entity.type
_entity.pdbx_description
1 polymer ?
#
loop_
_entity_poly.entity_id
_entity_poly.type
_entity_poly.pdbx_seq_one_letter_code
_entity_poly.pdbx_strand_id
1 'polypeptide(L)' 'MMSDYKLSPIVKWAGGKTQLLDAINALVPNDFAIYHEPFLGGGATLLSNQPKNAIINDLNYELMTTYNVIKHGHYTFN' A
#
# COMPACT_ATOMS: atom_id res chain seq x y z
N MET A 1 13.32 14.83 14.26
CA MET A 1 12.41 13.71 14.55
C MET A 1 11.33 13.75 13.49
N MET A 2 11.33 12.80 12.54
CA MET A 2 10.18 12.63 11.67
C MET A 2 9.10 12.00 12.56
N SER A 3 7.95 12.65 12.71
CA SER A 3 6.80 12.00 13.34
C SER A 3 6.42 10.80 12.49
N ASP A 4 6.45 9.60 13.08
CA ASP A 4 5.99 8.36 12.46
C ASP A 4 4.47 8.44 12.23
N TYR A 5 4.06 9.15 11.19
CA TYR A 5 2.67 9.17 10.78
C TYR A 5 2.28 7.76 10.36
N LYS A 6 1.39 7.14 11.12
CA LYS A 6 0.84 5.84 10.80
C LYS A 6 -0.18 6.02 9.67
N LEU A 7 0.21 5.64 8.46
CA LEU A 7 -0.69 5.67 7.30
C LEU A 7 -1.71 4.52 7.40
N SER A 8 -2.92 4.77 6.87
CA SER A 8 -4.01 3.80 6.86
C SER A 8 -4.67 3.74 5.49
N PRO A 9 -5.28 2.60 5.11
CA PRO A 9 -6.09 2.48 3.90
C PRO A 9 -7.07 3.64 3.72
N ILE A 10 -7.02 4.25 2.54
CA ILE A 10 -7.91 5.35 2.13
C ILE A 10 -9.32 4.86 1.77
N VAL A 11 -9.45 3.57 1.43
CA VAL A 11 -10.71 2.93 1.03
C VAL A 11 -10.97 1.71 1.91
N LYS A 12 -12.24 1.49 2.24
CA LYS A 12 -12.66 0.20 2.81
C LYS A 12 -12.64 -0.84 1.70
N TRP A 13 -11.94 -1.94 1.95
CA TRP A 13 -11.81 -3.03 0.97
C TRP A 13 -12.16 -4.36 1.61
N ALA A 14 -12.88 -5.22 0.89
CA ALA A 14 -13.14 -6.58 1.33
C ALA A 14 -11.81 -7.34 1.50
N GLY A 15 -11.64 -8.06 2.60
CA GLY A 15 -10.39 -8.75 2.90
C GLY A 15 -9.23 -7.82 3.31
N GLY A 16 -9.53 -6.61 3.79
CA GLY A 16 -8.53 -5.69 4.32
C GLY A 16 -7.68 -6.31 5.43
N LYS A 17 -6.36 -6.20 5.33
CA LYS A 17 -5.41 -6.91 6.21
C LYS A 17 -5.07 -6.15 7.49
N THR A 18 -5.78 -5.06 7.80
CA THR A 18 -5.46 -4.17 8.93
C THR A 18 -5.36 -4.92 10.26
N GLN A 19 -6.24 -5.89 10.52
CA GLN A 19 -6.23 -6.71 11.74
C GLN A 19 -5.07 -7.72 11.80
N LEU A 20 -4.42 -7.98 10.66
CA LEU A 20 -3.31 -8.93 10.54
C LEU A 20 -1.94 -8.25 10.45
N LEU A 21 -1.89 -6.91 10.49
CA LEU A 21 -0.66 -6.16 10.26
C LEU A 21 0.45 -6.53 11.25
N ASP A 22 0.14 -6.71 12.53
CA ASP A 22 1.16 -7.04 13.53
C ASP A 22 1.83 -8.39 13.21
N ALA A 23 1.04 -9.39 12.81
CA ALA A 23 1.55 -10.70 12.42
C ALA A 23 2.32 -10.67 11.10
N ILE A 24 1.84 -9.91 10.11
CA ILE A 24 2.52 -9.77 8.81
C ILE A 24 3.84 -9.03 8.98
N ASN A 25 3.85 -7.88 9.66
CA ASN A 25 5.02 -7.03 9.84
C ASN A 25 6.13 -7.73 10.64
N ALA A 26 5.77 -8.64 11.56
CA ALA A 26 6.74 -9.47 12.28
C ALA A 26 7.52 -10.44 11.36
N LEU A 27 7.00 -10.74 10.17
CA LEU A 27 7.61 -11.63 9.17
C LEU A 27 8.30 -10.87 8.02
N VAL A 28 8.05 -9.56 7.89
CA VAL A 28 8.68 -8.73 6.85
C VAL A 28 10.15 -8.52 7.22
N PRO A 29 11.10 -8.77 6.31
CA PRO A 29 12.50 -8.51 6.58
C PRO A 29 12.75 -7.00 6.79
N ASN A 30 13.66 -6.67 7.71
CA ASN A 30 14.02 -5.28 7.99
C ASN A 30 14.72 -4.58 6.82
N ASP A 31 15.30 -5.35 5.89
CA ASP A 31 16.00 -4.83 4.72
C ASP A 31 15.59 -5.61 3.46
N PHE A 32 15.20 -4.85 2.44
CA PHE A 32 14.86 -5.33 1.11
C PHE A 32 14.98 -4.15 0.12
N ALA A 33 15.32 -4.47 -1.13
CA ALA A 33 15.52 -3.43 -2.16
C ALA A 33 14.20 -2.83 -2.66
N ILE A 34 13.21 -3.68 -2.94
CA ILE A 34 11.92 -3.30 -3.53
C ILE A 34 10.82 -4.14 -2.89
N TYR A 35 9.76 -3.48 -2.42
CA TYR A 35 8.55 -4.14 -1.96
C TYR A 35 7.64 -4.48 -3.14
N HIS A 36 7.14 -5.70 -3.22
CA HIS A 36 6.21 -6.13 -4.26
C HIS A 36 4.87 -6.52 -3.66
N GLU A 37 3.78 -5.90 -4.12
CA GLU A 37 2.42 -6.23 -3.69
C GLU A 37 1.47 -6.38 -4.90
N PRO A 38 1.33 -7.60 -5.44
CA PRO A 38 0.58 -7.83 -6.68
C PRO A 38 -0.96 -7.78 -6.50
N PHE A 39 -1.43 -7.77 -5.26
CA PHE A 39 -2.85 -7.73 -4.86
C PHE A 39 -3.05 -6.66 -3.77
N LEU A 40 -2.94 -5.40 -4.16
CA LEU A 40 -2.95 -4.26 -3.25
C LEU A 40 -4.21 -4.21 -2.36
N GLY A 41 -5.39 -4.38 -2.97
CA GLY A 41 -6.66 -4.06 -2.33
C GLY A 41 -6.64 -2.68 -1.65
N GLY A 42 -7.00 -2.64 -0.37
CA GLY A 42 -6.95 -1.40 0.42
C GLY A 42 -5.56 -0.86 0.74
N GLY A 43 -4.47 -1.54 0.38
CA GLY A 43 -3.10 -1.07 0.60
C GLY A 43 -2.62 -1.08 2.06
N ALA A 44 -3.26 -1.85 2.94
CA ALA A 44 -2.97 -1.86 4.38
C ALA A 44 -1.49 -2.19 4.67
N THR A 45 -0.96 -3.18 3.97
CA THR A 45 0.41 -3.69 4.12
C THR A 45 1.44 -2.72 3.56
N LEU A 46 1.26 -2.21 2.33
CA LEU A 46 2.07 -1.11 1.78
C LEU A 46 2.15 0.09 2.72
N LEU A 47 1.00 0.60 3.17
CA LEU A 47 0.90 1.82 3.97
C LEU A 47 1.45 1.63 5.39
N SER A 48 1.35 0.42 5.95
CA SER A 48 1.97 0.10 7.23
C SER A 48 3.50 -0.01 7.13
N ASN A 49 4.04 -0.59 6.05
CA ASN A 49 5.47 -0.84 5.90
C ASN A 49 6.23 0.38 5.36
N GLN A 50 5.56 1.31 4.67
CA GLN A 50 6.13 2.53 4.10
C GLN A 50 7.49 2.31 3.41
N PRO A 51 7.61 1.30 2.53
CA PRO A 51 8.89 0.98 1.88
C PRO A 51 9.38 2.14 1.03
N LYS A 52 10.71 2.31 0.95
CA LYS A 52 11.32 3.35 0.09
C LYS A 52 10.98 3.17 -1.38
N ASN A 53 10.96 1.92 -1.85
CA ASN A 53 10.59 1.56 -3.23
C ASN A 53 9.54 0.45 -3.20
N ALA A 54 8.49 0.61 -4.01
CA ALA A 54 7.43 -0.39 -4.14
C ALA A 54 6.94 -0.53 -5.59
N ILE A 55 6.62 -1.77 -5.96
CA ILE A 55 5.88 -2.11 -7.17
C ILE A 55 4.58 -2.77 -6.73
N ILE A 56 3.46 -2.11 -7.03
CA ILE A 56 2.13 -2.54 -6.61
C ILE A 56 1.24 -2.79 -7.81
N ASN A 57 0.28 -3.69 -7.65
CA ASN A 57 -0.72 -4.00 -8.65
C ASN A 57 -2.03 -4.43 -7.99
N ASP A 58 -3.13 -4.28 -8.73
CA ASP A 58 -4.39 -4.95 -8.48
C ASP A 58 -5.11 -5.12 -9.83
N LEU A 59 -6.00 -6.11 -9.94
CA LEU A 59 -6.80 -6.29 -11.16
C LEU A 59 -7.84 -5.17 -11.31
N ASN A 60 -8.26 -4.56 -10.19
CA ASN A 60 -9.24 -3.49 -10.22
C ASN A 60 -8.64 -2.18 -10.78
N TYR A 61 -9.00 -1.85 -12.02
CA TYR A 61 -8.52 -0.65 -12.71
C TYR A 61 -8.87 0.65 -11.97
N GLU A 62 -10.08 0.77 -11.41
CA GLU A 62 -10.51 1.96 -10.67
C GLU A 62 -9.69 2.16 -9.39
N LEU A 63 -9.35 1.05 -8.72
CA LEU A 63 -8.47 1.08 -7.54
C LEU A 63 -7.08 1.58 -7.93
N MET A 64 -6.49 1.00 -8.98
CA MET A 64 -5.16 1.41 -9.44
C MET A 64 -5.13 2.86 -9.91
N THR A 65 -6.18 3.28 -10.60
CA THR A 65 -6.39 4.68 -10.99
C THR A 65 -6.48 5.60 -9.78
N THR A 66 -7.23 5.22 -8.75
CA THR A 66 -7.36 6.00 -7.50
C THR A 66 -5.99 6.22 -6.85
N TYR A 67 -5.18 5.17 -6.72
CA TYR A 67 -3.83 5.30 -6.14
C TYR A 67 -2.90 6.14 -7.02
N ASN A 68 -2.97 6.02 -8.35
CA ASN A 68 -2.20 6.87 -9.25
C ASN A 68 -2.60 8.35 -9.15
N VAL A 69 -3.90 8.65 -9.09
CA VAL A 69 -4.40 10.02 -8.89
C VAL A 69 -3.88 10.60 -7.58
N ILE A 70 -3.91 9.83 -6.50
CA ILE A 70 -3.40 10.29 -5.19
C ILE A 70 -1.90 10.55 -5.24
N LYS A 71 -1.14 9.69 -5.93
CA LYS A 71 0.31 9.86 -6.10
C LYS A 71 0.67 11.10 -6.92
N HIS A 72 -0.11 11.43 -7.95
CA HIS A 72 0.23 12.46 -8.93
C HIS A 72 -0.57 13.76 -8.79
N GLY A 73 -1.65 13.77 -8.01
CA GLY A 73 -2.55 14.92 -7.82
C GLY A 73 -3.46 15.21 -9.02
N HIS A 74 -3.45 14.36 -10.05
CA HIS A 74 -4.29 14.49 -11.24
C HIS A 74 -4.56 13.11 -11.86
N TYR A 75 -5.63 13.04 -12.65
CA TYR A 75 -5.98 11.85 -13.42
C TYR A 75 -5.15 11.78 -14.70
N THR A 76 -4.62 10.59 -14.99
CA THR A 76 -3.89 10.29 -16.22
C THR A 76 -4.52 9.07 -16.86
N PHE A 77 -4.72 9.13 -18.18
CA PHE A 77 -5.07 7.94 -18.96
C PHE A 77 -3.79 7.12 -19.17
N ASN A 78 -3.85 5.82 -18.83
CA ASN A 78 -2.81 4.86 -19.20
C ASN A 78 -2.92 4.46 -20.67
#